data_AF-A0A3R7C8Z7-F1
#
_entry.id   AF-A0A3R7C8Z7-F1
#
_cell.length_a   1.000
_cell.length_b   1.000
_cell.length_c   1.000
_cell.angle_alpha   90.00
_cell.angle_beta   90.00
_cell.angle_gamma   90.00
#
_symmetry.space_group_name_H-M   'P 1'
#
loop_
_entity.id
_entity.type
_entity.pdbx_description
1 polymer ?
#
loop_
_entity_poly.entity_id
_entity_poly.type
_entity_poly.pdbx_seq_one_letter_code
_entity_poly.pdbx_strand_id
1 'polypeptide(L)'
;MFSLKINQIFLLFLTVSLIVSVFYPPFIQAAEPTKTASPSADRTAKMEALQKDIASKAATFMADIQRKLQNRIIVGVIKSKSADSLIIATKDGSRIVALNEDTEYLIPAKEGKDKEARLKDLEVEDYIVVLGNMDETESITAKKVIKRVLPESQERFVMYGEIIVLDGLTATIKTKNHQEQEIVFSLNKDVIYKNSKNKILSKNFLETGDKIVISGERSSSGKTTVSTIYFFPLSLTTDPIEASSSAATPVSSD
;
A
#
# COMPACT_ATOMS: atom_id res chain seq x y z
N MET A 1 11.49 -24.14 26.27
CA MET A 1 12.16 -24.01 27.57
C MET A 1 13.64 -23.75 27.31
N PHE A 2 14.10 -22.50 27.41
CA PHE A 2 15.40 -22.06 27.95
C PHE A 2 15.42 -20.54 27.89
N SER A 3 15.13 -19.92 29.04
CA SER A 3 15.23 -18.48 29.28
C SER A 3 16.61 -18.22 29.86
N LEU A 4 17.45 -17.46 29.14
CA LEU A 4 18.81 -17.14 29.56
C LEU A 4 18.80 -15.81 30.32
N LYS A 5 19.15 -15.86 31.61
CA LYS A 5 19.15 -14.69 32.50
C LYS A 5 20.38 -13.80 32.25
N ILE A 6 20.12 -12.52 32.01
CA ILE A 6 21.06 -11.41 31.77
C ILE A 6 22.21 -11.28 32.79
N ASN A 7 22.09 -11.88 33.98
CA ASN A 7 23.13 -11.84 35.01
C ASN A 7 24.35 -12.74 34.76
N GLN A 8 24.34 -13.63 33.75
CA GLN A 8 25.52 -14.47 33.44
C GLN A 8 26.52 -13.86 32.46
N ILE A 9 26.13 -12.82 31.71
CA ILE A 9 27.04 -12.17 30.73
C ILE A 9 28.00 -11.19 31.43
N PHE A 10 27.58 -10.61 32.56
CA PHE A 10 28.42 -9.66 33.31
C PHE A 10 29.60 -10.31 34.04
N LEU A 11 29.53 -11.62 34.35
CA LEU A 11 30.59 -12.33 35.06
C LEU A 11 31.80 -12.64 34.16
N LEU A 12 31.62 -12.67 32.84
CA LEU A 12 32.68 -12.99 31.89
C LEU A 12 33.57 -11.78 31.54
N PHE A 13 33.06 -10.57 31.73
CA PHE A 13 33.82 -9.34 31.46
C PHE A 13 34.71 -8.89 32.63
N LEU A 14 34.43 -9.35 33.85
CA LEU A 14 35.21 -8.98 35.05
C LEU A 14 36.53 -9.77 35.17
N THR A 15 36.64 -10.94 34.54
CA THR A 15 37.83 -11.81 34.66
C THR A 15 38.97 -11.44 33.70
N VAL A 16 38.70 -10.68 32.63
CA VAL A 16 39.75 -10.25 31.69
C VAL A 16 40.49 -8.98 32.15
N SER A 17 39.93 -8.24 33.12
CA SER A 17 40.55 -7.00 33.61
C SER A 17 41.61 -7.20 34.71
N LEU A 18 41.85 -8.43 35.19
CA LEU A 18 42.66 -8.67 36.40
C LEU A 18 44.09 -9.21 36.14
N ILE A 19 44.49 -9.48 34.89
CA ILE A 19 45.76 -10.22 34.62
C ILE A 19 46.94 -9.32 34.20
N VAL A 20 46.78 -8.01 34.04
CA VAL A 20 47.89 -7.13 33.60
C VAL A 20 48.32 -6.14 34.71
N SER A 21 48.47 -6.62 35.94
CA SER A 21 49.01 -5.83 37.07
C SER A 21 50.23 -6.45 37.75
N VAL A 22 50.86 -7.45 37.13
CA VAL A 22 52.09 -8.04 37.65
C VAL A 22 53.13 -7.93 36.55
N PHE A 23 53.96 -6.90 36.61
CA PHE A 23 55.41 -6.94 36.36
C PHE A 23 55.94 -5.50 36.22
N TYR A 24 57.00 -5.24 37.00
CA TYR A 24 57.99 -4.15 36.95
C TYR A 24 57.98 -3.09 38.07
N PRO A 25 59.19 -2.69 38.55
CA PRO A 25 59.51 -2.50 39.98
C PRO A 25 59.85 -1.00 40.29
N PRO A 26 60.27 -0.63 41.52
CA PRO A 26 60.34 0.75 41.96
C PRO A 26 61.64 1.43 41.54
N PHE A 27 61.56 2.68 41.04
CA PHE A 27 62.72 3.53 40.82
C PHE A 27 62.62 4.86 41.56
N ILE A 28 63.77 5.24 42.10
CA ILE A 28 64.09 6.32 43.04
C ILE A 28 64.40 7.64 42.28
N GLN A 29 64.21 8.76 42.99
CA GLN A 29 64.78 10.12 42.83
C GLN A 29 64.49 10.99 41.59
N ALA A 30 63.85 12.12 41.93
CA ALA A 30 64.31 13.50 41.72
C ALA A 30 64.77 13.94 40.33
N ALA A 31 63.97 14.79 39.69
CA ALA A 31 64.35 16.12 39.20
C ALA A 31 63.09 16.80 38.63
N GLU A 32 62.77 18.01 39.10
CA GLU A 32 62.05 18.94 38.24
C GLU A 32 63.01 19.35 37.12
N PRO A 33 62.61 19.19 35.85
CA PRO A 33 62.66 20.36 34.99
C PRO A 33 61.48 20.47 34.03
N THR A 34 60.95 21.68 33.97
CA THR A 34 60.56 22.36 32.72
C THR A 34 59.38 21.79 31.94
N LYS A 35 58.23 22.48 32.06
CA LYS A 35 57.18 22.55 31.03
C LYS A 35 57.81 22.77 29.65
N THR A 36 57.92 21.71 28.86
CA THR A 36 58.23 21.80 27.44
C THR A 36 57.10 21.11 26.70
N ALA A 37 56.21 21.92 26.11
CA ALA A 37 55.14 21.44 25.27
C ALA A 37 55.74 20.63 24.11
N SER A 38 55.45 19.33 24.06
CA SER A 38 55.84 18.47 22.94
C SER A 38 54.95 18.82 21.72
N PRO A 39 55.53 19.22 20.58
CA PRO A 39 54.77 19.62 19.38
C PRO A 39 54.05 18.44 18.69
N SER A 40 54.15 17.22 19.24
CA SER A 40 53.50 16.01 18.70
C SER A 40 52.03 15.89 19.14
N ALA A 41 51.71 16.15 20.42
CA ALA A 41 50.33 16.08 20.92
C ALA A 41 49.41 17.11 20.24
N ASP A 42 49.96 18.29 19.93
CA ASP A 42 49.25 19.38 19.27
C ASP A 42 48.98 19.09 17.76
N ARG A 43 49.83 18.28 17.11
CA ARG A 43 49.62 17.82 15.73
C ARG A 43 48.58 16.70 15.65
N THR A 44 48.60 15.75 16.59
CA THR A 44 47.60 14.68 16.66
C THR A 44 46.21 15.23 16.94
N ALA A 45 46.11 16.18 17.90
CA ALA A 45 44.85 16.86 18.20
C ALA A 45 44.31 17.66 17.00
N LYS A 46 45.18 18.34 16.23
CA LYS A 46 44.79 19.02 14.99
C LYS A 46 44.34 18.05 13.90
N MET A 47 44.97 16.89 13.77
CA MET A 47 44.56 15.87 12.79
C MET A 47 43.20 15.25 13.14
N GLU A 48 42.94 14.95 14.41
CA GLU A 48 41.64 14.45 14.87
C GLU A 48 40.53 15.50 14.69
N ALA A 49 40.82 16.77 14.96
CA ALA A 49 39.90 17.87 14.71
C ALA A 49 39.56 18.02 13.22
N LEU A 50 40.56 17.87 12.34
CA LEU A 50 40.36 17.89 10.88
C LEU A 50 39.56 16.68 10.38
N GLN A 51 39.85 15.48 10.88
CA GLN A 51 39.04 14.29 10.54
C GLN A 51 37.58 14.46 10.98
N LYS A 52 37.35 15.01 12.17
CA LYS A 52 36.00 15.27 12.68
C LYS A 52 35.27 16.34 11.87
N ASP A 53 35.95 17.40 11.43
CA ASP A 53 35.36 18.44 10.57
C ASP A 53 35.04 17.89 9.16
N ILE A 54 35.93 17.07 8.58
CA ILE A 54 35.71 16.42 7.30
C ILE A 54 34.53 15.44 7.39
N ALA A 55 34.47 14.61 8.43
CA ALA A 55 33.38 13.67 8.66
C ALA A 55 32.04 14.40 8.88
N SER A 56 32.04 15.50 9.64
CA SER A 56 30.87 16.33 9.88
C SER A 56 30.35 16.96 8.59
N LYS A 57 31.23 17.56 7.77
CA LYS A 57 30.88 18.13 6.47
C LYS A 57 30.40 17.08 5.47
N ALA A 58 31.00 15.89 5.48
CA ALA A 58 30.52 14.78 4.66
C ALA A 58 29.11 14.33 5.08
N ALA A 59 28.84 14.24 6.40
CA ALA A 59 27.54 13.85 6.91
C ALA A 59 26.44 14.88 6.61
N THR A 60 26.71 16.18 6.76
CA THR A 60 25.74 17.23 6.40
C THR A 60 25.48 17.28 4.91
N PHE A 61 26.53 17.12 4.08
CA PHE A 61 26.39 17.05 2.63
C PHE A 61 25.57 15.84 2.16
N MET A 62 25.80 14.66 2.76
CA MET A 62 25.00 13.46 2.47
C MET A 62 23.54 13.63 2.92
N ALA A 63 23.29 14.24 4.08
CA ALA A 63 21.95 14.53 4.56
C ALA A 63 21.22 15.54 3.65
N ASP A 64 21.91 16.55 3.14
CA ASP A 64 21.36 17.52 2.20
C ASP A 64 21.03 16.88 0.84
N ILE A 65 21.91 16.02 0.32
CA ILE A 65 21.64 15.24 -0.91
C ILE A 65 20.43 14.31 -0.71
N GLN A 66 20.37 13.61 0.42
CA GLN A 66 19.29 12.67 0.71
C GLN A 66 17.96 13.38 0.97
N ARG A 67 17.98 14.60 1.53
CA ARG A 67 16.79 15.45 1.66
C ARG A 67 16.30 15.97 0.31
N LYS A 68 17.22 16.29 -0.60
CA LYS A 68 16.92 16.79 -1.95
C LYS A 68 16.41 15.70 -2.90
N LEU A 69 16.82 14.44 -2.72
CA LEU A 69 16.37 13.29 -3.51
C LEU A 69 15.28 12.52 -2.75
N GLN A 70 14.05 13.05 -2.76
CA GLN A 70 12.92 12.31 -2.21
C GLN A 70 12.45 11.28 -3.25
N ASN A 71 12.44 10.00 -2.88
CA ASN A 71 11.81 8.96 -3.68
C ASN A 71 10.31 9.31 -3.82
N ARG A 72 9.86 9.53 -5.04
CA ARG A 72 8.47 9.86 -5.36
C ARG A 72 7.93 8.88 -6.40
N ILE A 73 6.61 8.70 -6.37
CA ILE A 73 5.88 7.84 -7.28
C ILE A 73 4.91 8.72 -8.06
N ILE A 74 5.00 8.69 -9.39
CA ILE A 74 3.99 9.24 -10.29
C ILE A 74 3.17 8.10 -10.86
N VAL A 75 1.86 8.30 -10.95
CA VAL A 75 0.94 7.38 -11.61
C VAL A 75 0.09 8.15 -12.59
N GLY A 76 -0.02 7.66 -13.82
CA GLY A 76 -0.80 8.33 -14.84
C GLY A 76 -0.68 7.73 -16.23
N VAL A 77 -1.15 8.49 -17.22
CA VAL A 77 -1.20 8.09 -18.63
C VAL A 77 -0.15 8.86 -19.43
N ILE A 78 0.59 8.18 -20.32
CA ILE A 78 1.56 8.84 -21.19
C ILE A 78 0.81 9.73 -22.20
N LYS A 79 1.08 11.04 -22.19
CA LYS A 79 0.56 12.00 -23.17
C LYS A 79 1.51 12.22 -24.34
N SER A 80 2.81 12.20 -24.08
CA SER A 80 3.83 12.27 -25.12
C SER A 80 5.13 11.62 -24.66
N LYS A 81 5.94 11.21 -25.64
CA LYS A 81 7.22 10.53 -25.44
C LYS A 81 8.30 11.16 -26.31
N SER A 82 9.44 11.51 -25.72
CA SER A 82 10.69 11.84 -26.42
C SER A 82 11.72 10.72 -26.19
N ALA A 83 12.96 10.94 -26.64
CA ALA A 83 14.05 9.99 -26.42
C ALA A 83 14.48 9.90 -24.94
N ASP A 84 14.31 11.00 -24.21
CA ASP A 84 14.87 11.28 -22.90
C ASP A 84 13.83 11.74 -21.87
N SER A 85 12.55 11.84 -22.26
CA SER A 85 11.49 12.26 -21.34
C SER A 85 10.11 11.70 -21.70
N LEU A 86 9.25 11.64 -20.69
CA LEU A 86 7.83 11.34 -20.80
C LEU A 86 7.02 12.48 -20.20
N ILE A 87 5.92 12.85 -20.87
CA ILE A 87 4.89 13.69 -20.26
C ILE A 87 3.76 12.79 -19.83
N ILE A 88 3.45 12.79 -18.53
CA ILE A 88 2.45 11.93 -17.91
C ILE A 88 1.29 12.79 -17.41
N ALA A 89 0.08 12.51 -17.89
CA ALA A 89 -1.14 13.04 -17.31
C ALA A 89 -1.47 12.29 -16.01
N THR A 90 -1.38 13.01 -14.90
CA THR A 90 -1.76 12.54 -13.56
C THR A 90 -3.10 13.15 -13.15
N LYS A 91 -3.65 12.72 -12.01
CA LYS A 91 -4.87 13.32 -11.45
C LYS A 91 -4.71 14.81 -11.12
N ASP A 92 -3.50 15.22 -10.75
CA ASP A 92 -3.19 16.58 -10.31
C ASP A 92 -2.65 17.48 -11.43
N GLY A 93 -2.59 16.96 -12.66
CA GLY A 93 -2.08 17.68 -13.84
C GLY A 93 -1.01 16.90 -14.61
N SER A 94 -0.40 17.55 -15.60
CA SER A 94 0.67 16.94 -16.38
C SER A 94 2.03 17.10 -15.69
N ARG A 95 2.83 16.04 -15.69
CA ARG A 95 4.19 16.00 -15.10
C ARG A 95 5.20 15.53 -16.14
N ILE A 96 6.37 16.16 -16.14
CA ILE A 96 7.49 15.77 -17.00
C ILE A 96 8.38 14.82 -16.20
N VAL A 97 8.75 13.70 -16.81
CA VAL A 97 9.64 12.69 -16.25
C VAL A 97 10.86 12.57 -17.16
N ALA A 98 12.05 12.79 -16.60
CA ALA A 98 13.31 12.56 -17.28
C ALA A 98 13.67 11.06 -17.23
N LEU A 99 14.14 10.55 -18.36
CA LEU A 99 14.61 9.17 -18.55
C LEU A 99 16.11 9.18 -18.80
N ASN A 100 16.79 8.14 -18.35
CA ASN A 100 18.22 7.95 -18.55
C ASN A 100 18.54 6.47 -18.84
N GLU A 101 19.82 6.16 -19.07
CA GLU A 101 20.30 4.80 -19.33
C GLU A 101 20.08 3.86 -18.13
N ASP A 102 20.05 4.42 -16.91
CA ASP A 102 19.79 3.67 -15.66
C ASP A 102 18.29 3.41 -15.40
N THR A 103 17.40 3.89 -16.27
CA THR A 103 15.96 3.71 -16.09
C THR A 103 15.56 2.27 -16.42
N GLU A 104 15.07 1.55 -15.42
CA GLU A 104 14.56 0.19 -15.58
C GLU A 104 13.11 0.20 -16.08
N TYR A 105 12.81 -0.56 -17.13
CA TYR A 105 11.44 -0.70 -17.63
C TYR A 105 10.86 -2.06 -17.22
N LEU A 106 9.64 -2.06 -16.69
CA LEU A 106 8.88 -3.27 -16.39
C LEU A 106 7.57 -3.24 -17.16
N ILE A 107 7.51 -4.05 -18.22
CA ILE A 107 6.32 -4.17 -19.06
C ILE A 107 5.84 -5.62 -18.97
N PRO A 108 4.61 -5.89 -18.49
CA PRO A 108 4.10 -7.25 -18.41
C PRO A 108 4.01 -7.83 -19.83
N ALA A 109 4.76 -8.91 -20.07
CA ALA A 109 4.74 -9.61 -21.35
C ALA A 109 3.38 -10.30 -21.56
N LYS A 110 2.80 -10.18 -22.76
CA LYS A 110 1.54 -10.85 -23.11
C LYS A 110 1.62 -12.39 -23.12
N GLU A 111 2.82 -12.96 -23.16
CA GLU A 111 3.04 -14.41 -23.39
C GLU A 111 4.06 -15.06 -22.43
N GLY A 112 4.32 -14.45 -21.27
CA GLY A 112 5.16 -15.07 -20.23
C GLY A 112 6.64 -15.28 -20.60
N LYS A 113 7.12 -14.65 -21.68
CA LYS A 113 8.55 -14.59 -22.01
C LYS A 113 9.09 -13.23 -21.60
N ASP A 114 10.08 -13.26 -20.70
CA ASP A 114 10.84 -12.08 -20.30
C ASP A 114 11.56 -11.51 -21.53
N LYS A 115 10.96 -10.49 -22.13
CA LYS A 115 11.68 -9.60 -23.04
C LYS A 115 12.21 -8.46 -22.21
N GLU A 116 13.47 -8.10 -22.47
CA GLU A 116 14.05 -6.86 -21.94
C GLU A 116 13.16 -5.70 -22.39
N ALA A 117 12.42 -5.14 -21.45
CA ALA A 117 11.50 -4.04 -21.70
C ALA A 117 12.31 -2.76 -21.95
N ARG A 118 11.90 -1.99 -22.94
CA ARG A 118 12.58 -0.75 -23.35
C ARG A 118 11.57 0.37 -23.53
N LEU A 119 12.05 1.61 -23.59
CA LEU A 119 11.23 2.79 -23.87
C LEU A 119 10.38 2.68 -25.15
N LYS A 120 10.87 1.95 -26.15
CA LYS A 120 10.14 1.72 -27.41
C LYS A 120 8.84 0.93 -27.23
N ASP A 121 8.76 0.12 -26.17
CA ASP A 121 7.62 -0.76 -25.88
C ASP A 121 6.51 -0.03 -25.07
N LEU A 122 6.75 1.23 -24.71
CA LEU A 122 5.76 2.15 -24.17
C LEU A 122 5.13 2.98 -25.30
N GLU A 123 3.81 3.09 -25.29
CA GLU A 123 3.02 3.84 -26.25
C GLU A 123 2.30 5.03 -25.58
N VAL A 124 1.91 6.02 -26.38
CA VAL A 124 1.03 7.08 -25.91
C VAL A 124 -0.31 6.46 -25.49
N GLU A 125 -0.94 7.01 -24.47
CA GLU A 125 -2.12 6.47 -23.77
C GLU A 125 -1.87 5.22 -22.91
N ASP A 126 -0.63 4.71 -22.81
CA ASP A 126 -0.32 3.68 -21.82
C ASP A 126 -0.43 4.22 -20.39
N TYR A 127 -1.03 3.41 -19.51
CA TYR A 127 -1.05 3.68 -18.07
C TYR A 127 0.22 3.15 -17.42
N ILE A 128 0.95 4.04 -16.75
CA ILE A 128 2.25 3.73 -16.16
C ILE A 128 2.37 4.21 -14.72
N VAL A 129 3.26 3.54 -13.99
CA VAL A 129 3.75 3.96 -12.68
C VAL A 129 5.24 4.25 -12.83
N VAL A 130 5.64 5.47 -12.50
CA VAL A 130 7.05 5.89 -12.50
C VAL A 130 7.51 6.03 -11.06
N LEU A 131 8.61 5.36 -10.74
CA LEU A 131 9.34 5.54 -9.50
C LEU A 131 10.63 6.27 -9.81
N GLY A 132 10.89 7.36 -9.09
CA GLY A 132 12.04 8.19 -9.36
C GLY A 132 12.41 9.08 -8.19
N ASN A 133 13.48 9.84 -8.39
CA ASN A 133 13.85 10.91 -7.47
C ASN A 133 13.27 12.21 -8.01
N MET A 134 12.59 12.95 -7.14
CA MET A 134 12.17 14.31 -7.45
C MET A 134 13.26 15.28 -7.00
N ASP A 135 13.55 16.28 -7.83
CA ASP A 135 14.47 17.37 -7.49
C ASP A 135 13.73 18.58 -6.90
N GLU A 136 14.47 19.64 -6.58
CA GLU A 136 13.93 20.89 -6.01
C GLU A 136 13.04 21.66 -7.00
N THR A 137 13.05 21.29 -8.28
CA THR A 137 12.26 21.91 -9.36
C THR A 137 10.98 21.13 -9.70
N GLU A 138 10.62 20.14 -8.87
CA GLU A 138 9.50 19.21 -9.09
C GLU A 138 9.63 18.35 -10.36
N SER A 139 10.83 18.27 -10.94
CA SER A 139 11.13 17.34 -12.03
C SER A 139 11.50 15.99 -11.45
N ILE A 140 11.05 14.91 -12.10
CA ILE A 140 11.30 13.54 -11.65
C ILE A 140 12.23 12.83 -12.62
N THR A 141 13.37 12.38 -12.12
CA THR A 141 14.26 11.46 -12.82
C THR A 141 13.83 10.04 -12.51
N ALA A 142 13.38 9.31 -13.53
CA ALA A 142 12.91 7.94 -13.39
C ALA A 142 14.06 7.00 -13.03
N LYS A 143 13.82 6.14 -12.04
CA LYS A 143 14.60 4.93 -11.79
C LYS A 143 13.92 3.70 -12.38
N LYS A 144 12.58 3.69 -12.34
CA LYS A 144 11.78 2.57 -12.81
C LYS A 144 10.47 3.05 -13.44
N VAL A 145 10.13 2.51 -14.60
CA VAL A 145 8.86 2.75 -15.30
C VAL A 145 8.12 1.44 -15.47
N ILE A 146 6.92 1.34 -14.91
CA ILE A 146 6.13 0.12 -14.89
C ILE A 146 4.85 0.34 -15.69
N LYS A 147 4.67 -0.41 -16.79
CA LYS A 147 3.40 -0.42 -17.54
C LYS A 147 2.36 -1.24 -16.79
N ARG A 148 1.16 -0.69 -16.67
CA ARG A 148 0.01 -1.32 -16.04
C ARG A 148 -1.20 -1.23 -16.96
N VAL A 149 -2.15 -2.13 -16.73
CA VAL A 149 -3.48 -1.99 -17.33
C VAL A 149 -4.17 -0.83 -16.62
N LEU A 150 -4.73 0.10 -17.41
CA LEU A 150 -5.53 1.19 -16.87
C LEU A 150 -6.69 0.56 -16.07
N PRO A 151 -6.85 0.86 -14.77
CA PRO A 151 -8.00 0.36 -14.03
C PRO A 151 -9.26 0.88 -14.71
N GLU A 152 -10.20 -0.03 -15.00
CA GLU A 152 -11.52 0.38 -15.50
C GLU A 152 -12.13 1.38 -14.51
N SER A 153 -12.63 2.50 -15.02
CA SER A 153 -13.34 3.45 -14.17
C SER A 153 -14.62 2.79 -13.71
N GLN A 154 -14.75 2.66 -12.39
CA GLN A 154 -15.92 2.12 -11.71
C GLN A 154 -16.75 3.30 -11.22
N GLU A 155 -17.86 3.58 -11.88
CA GLU A 155 -18.79 4.60 -11.44
C GLU A 155 -19.72 3.99 -10.40
N ARG A 156 -19.77 4.60 -9.21
CA ARG A 156 -20.73 4.21 -8.19
C ARG A 156 -22.11 4.67 -8.59
N PHE A 157 -23.09 3.77 -8.52
CA PHE A 157 -24.48 4.11 -8.75
C PHE A 157 -25.34 3.71 -7.56
N VAL A 158 -26.45 4.43 -7.41
CA VAL A 158 -27.55 4.08 -6.52
C VAL A 158 -28.83 4.16 -7.34
N MET A 159 -29.64 3.11 -7.28
CA MET A 159 -30.88 3.01 -8.03
C MET A 159 -32.02 2.58 -7.12
N TYR A 160 -33.20 3.16 -7.34
CA TYR A 160 -34.44 2.74 -6.73
C TYR A 160 -35.35 2.13 -7.79
N GLY A 161 -35.97 0.99 -7.47
CA GLY A 161 -36.99 0.40 -8.32
C GLY A 161 -37.66 -0.82 -7.75
N GLU A 162 -38.46 -1.46 -8.59
CA GLU A 162 -39.21 -2.68 -8.27
C GLU A 162 -38.68 -3.86 -9.11
N ILE A 163 -38.49 -5.01 -8.47
CA ILE A 163 -38.04 -6.22 -9.18
C ILE A 163 -39.19 -6.76 -10.02
N ILE A 164 -39.02 -6.82 -11.33
CA ILE A 164 -40.06 -7.34 -12.24
C ILE A 164 -39.76 -8.75 -12.74
N VAL A 165 -38.48 -9.13 -12.79
CA VAL A 165 -38.04 -10.47 -13.17
C VAL A 165 -36.86 -10.85 -12.29
N LEU A 166 -36.86 -12.07 -11.77
CA LEU A 166 -35.74 -12.66 -11.05
C LEU A 166 -35.44 -14.03 -11.68
N ASP A 167 -34.29 -14.14 -12.34
CA ASP A 167 -33.84 -15.38 -12.97
C ASP A 167 -32.46 -15.77 -12.45
N GLY A 168 -32.45 -16.65 -11.45
CA GLY A 168 -31.24 -17.21 -10.83
C GLY A 168 -30.32 -16.17 -10.19
N LEU A 169 -29.32 -15.73 -10.96
CA LEU A 169 -28.32 -14.72 -10.56
C LEU A 169 -28.54 -13.38 -11.28
N THR A 170 -29.72 -13.13 -11.83
CA THR A 170 -30.03 -11.92 -12.59
C THR A 170 -31.37 -11.37 -12.14
N ALA A 171 -31.52 -10.04 -12.04
CA ALA A 171 -32.83 -9.45 -11.75
C ALA A 171 -33.07 -8.17 -12.55
N THR A 172 -34.25 -8.04 -13.13
CA THR A 172 -34.65 -6.84 -13.88
C THR A 172 -35.43 -5.91 -12.98
N ILE A 173 -35.11 -4.62 -13.04
CA ILE A 173 -35.70 -3.62 -12.15
C ILE A 173 -36.40 -2.54 -12.96
N LYS A 174 -37.64 -2.24 -12.57
CA LYS A 174 -38.41 -1.13 -13.08
C LYS A 174 -38.13 0.11 -12.24
N THR A 175 -37.50 1.11 -12.84
CA THR A 175 -37.20 2.39 -12.18
C THR A 175 -38.37 3.37 -12.29
N LYS A 176 -38.42 4.38 -11.42
CA LYS A 176 -39.47 5.42 -11.43
C LYS A 176 -39.57 6.22 -12.74
N ASN A 177 -38.52 6.22 -13.56
CA ASN A 177 -38.51 6.94 -14.84
C ASN A 177 -39.12 6.13 -16.00
N HIS A 178 -39.79 5.01 -15.72
CA HIS A 178 -40.41 4.10 -16.70
C HIS A 178 -39.45 3.49 -17.73
N GLN A 179 -38.15 3.71 -17.59
CA GLN A 179 -37.14 2.95 -18.30
C GLN A 179 -36.88 1.68 -17.50
N GLU A 180 -37.34 0.55 -18.06
CA GLU A 180 -36.94 -0.77 -17.61
C GLU A 180 -35.43 -0.88 -17.81
N GLN A 181 -34.69 -0.96 -16.70
CA GLN A 181 -33.25 -1.19 -16.77
C GLN A 181 -33.00 -2.62 -16.36
N GLU A 182 -32.56 -3.41 -17.33
CA GLU A 182 -32.03 -4.74 -17.10
C GLU A 182 -30.68 -4.59 -16.42
N ILE A 183 -30.66 -4.70 -15.09
CA ILE A 183 -29.41 -4.80 -14.34
C ILE A 183 -29.14 -6.26 -14.10
N VAL A 184 -28.33 -6.86 -14.95
CA VAL A 184 -27.77 -8.19 -14.67
C VAL A 184 -26.74 -8.03 -13.56
N PHE A 185 -27.09 -8.39 -12.32
CA PHE A 185 -26.17 -8.38 -11.19
C PHE A 185 -25.94 -9.77 -10.64
N SER A 186 -24.68 -10.22 -10.66
CA SER A 186 -24.31 -11.51 -10.11
C SER A 186 -24.51 -11.51 -8.58
N LEU A 187 -25.50 -12.25 -8.09
CA LEU A 187 -25.80 -12.46 -6.66
C LEU A 187 -24.71 -13.34 -5.99
N ASN A 188 -23.47 -12.86 -6.02
CA ASN A 188 -22.31 -13.49 -5.41
C ASN A 188 -22.41 -13.40 -3.87
N LYS A 189 -21.56 -14.13 -3.15
CA LYS A 189 -21.53 -14.13 -1.67
C LYS A 189 -21.26 -12.75 -1.05
N ASP A 190 -20.78 -11.80 -1.86
CA ASP A 190 -20.34 -10.49 -1.40
C ASP A 190 -21.46 -9.43 -1.40
N VAL A 191 -22.64 -9.76 -1.93
CA VAL A 191 -23.80 -8.85 -1.90
C VAL A 191 -24.38 -8.80 -0.50
N ILE A 192 -24.46 -7.60 0.07
CA ILE A 192 -25.05 -7.37 1.39
C ILE A 192 -26.53 -7.00 1.23
N TYR A 193 -27.41 -7.79 1.83
CA TYR A 193 -28.85 -7.51 1.87
C TYR A 193 -29.19 -6.82 3.17
N LYS A 194 -29.92 -5.71 3.13
CA LYS A 194 -30.26 -4.90 4.32
C LYS A 194 -31.72 -4.50 4.31
N ASN A 195 -32.38 -4.49 5.45
CA ASN A 195 -33.70 -3.86 5.57
C ASN A 195 -33.60 -2.34 5.84
N SER A 196 -34.75 -1.67 5.93
CA SER A 196 -34.86 -0.25 6.30
C SER A 196 -34.28 0.10 7.67
N LYS A 197 -34.11 -0.88 8.57
CA LYS A 197 -33.45 -0.74 9.87
C LYS A 197 -31.96 -1.09 9.82
N ASN A 198 -31.38 -1.22 8.63
CA ASN A 198 -29.97 -1.57 8.38
C ASN A 198 -29.55 -2.94 8.95
N LYS A 199 -30.51 -3.84 9.23
CA LYS A 199 -30.24 -5.23 9.63
C LYS A 199 -29.91 -6.06 8.40
N ILE A 200 -28.85 -6.86 8.49
CA ILE A 200 -28.43 -7.78 7.42
C ILE A 200 -29.48 -8.89 7.27
N LEU A 201 -29.89 -9.13 6.03
CA LEU A 201 -30.85 -10.17 5.65
C LEU A 201 -30.16 -11.30 4.87
N SER A 202 -30.83 -12.44 4.78
CA SER A 202 -30.42 -13.54 3.90
C SER A 202 -30.80 -13.22 2.44
N LYS A 203 -30.13 -13.87 1.48
CA LYS A 203 -30.46 -13.74 0.05
C LYS A 203 -31.89 -14.16 -0.31
N ASN A 204 -32.48 -15.07 0.47
CA ASN A 204 -33.80 -15.65 0.21
C ASN A 204 -34.97 -14.67 0.35
N PHE A 205 -34.73 -13.44 0.79
CA PHE A 205 -35.76 -12.41 0.93
C PHE A 205 -36.03 -11.63 -0.37
N LEU A 206 -35.34 -11.97 -1.47
CA LEU A 206 -35.50 -11.28 -2.74
C LEU A 206 -36.60 -11.94 -3.58
N GLU A 207 -37.71 -11.24 -3.77
CA GLU A 207 -38.85 -11.73 -4.54
C GLU A 207 -39.26 -10.73 -5.64
N THR A 208 -39.89 -11.24 -6.70
CA THR A 208 -40.51 -10.38 -7.71
C THR A 208 -41.62 -9.54 -7.08
N GLY A 209 -41.65 -8.25 -7.38
CA GLY A 209 -42.54 -7.25 -6.78
C GLY A 209 -41.92 -6.47 -5.62
N ASP A 210 -40.74 -6.88 -5.14
CA ASP A 210 -40.06 -6.15 -4.07
C ASP A 210 -39.56 -4.78 -4.52
N LYS A 211 -39.78 -3.78 -3.65
CA LYS A 211 -39.25 -2.43 -3.83
C LYS A 211 -37.91 -2.31 -3.11
N ILE A 212 -36.87 -2.08 -3.89
CA ILE A 212 -35.49 -2.11 -3.43
C ILE A 212 -34.71 -0.85 -3.84
N VAL A 213 -33.68 -0.55 -3.06
CA VAL A 213 -32.59 0.34 -3.47
C VAL A 213 -31.32 -0.50 -3.64
N ILE A 214 -30.72 -0.40 -4.82
CA ILE A 214 -29.47 -1.06 -5.14
C ILE A 214 -28.36 -0.04 -5.14
N SER A 215 -27.22 -0.38 -4.54
CA SER A 215 -25.97 0.33 -4.74
C SER A 215 -24.88 -0.61 -5.23
N GLY A 216 -24.01 -0.08 -6.07
CA GLY A 216 -22.94 -0.84 -6.68
C GLY A 216 -22.03 0.02 -7.54
N GLU A 217 -21.24 -0.66 -8.35
CA GLU A 217 -20.28 -0.07 -9.26
C GLU A 217 -20.55 -0.55 -10.68
N ARG A 218 -20.58 0.38 -11.63
CA ARG A 218 -20.70 0.11 -13.05
C ARG A 218 -19.36 0.40 -13.71
N SER A 219 -18.80 -0.59 -14.39
CA SER A 219 -17.62 -0.39 -15.21
C SER A 219 -17.99 0.36 -16.48
N SER A 220 -17.03 1.12 -17.02
CA SER A 220 -17.05 1.66 -18.39
C SER A 220 -17.41 0.63 -19.48
N SER A 221 -17.18 -0.67 -19.25
CA SER A 221 -17.60 -1.75 -20.16
C SER A 221 -19.09 -2.11 -20.10
N GLY A 222 -19.87 -1.42 -19.25
CA GLY A 222 -21.29 -1.68 -19.02
C GLY A 222 -21.57 -2.78 -17.98
N LYS A 223 -20.53 -3.50 -17.54
CA LYS A 223 -20.67 -4.52 -16.48
C LYS A 223 -21.05 -3.86 -15.15
N THR A 224 -22.13 -4.34 -14.55
CA THR A 224 -22.64 -3.81 -13.28
C THR A 224 -22.40 -4.81 -12.15
N THR A 225 -21.71 -4.37 -11.10
CA THR A 225 -21.48 -5.15 -9.88
C THR A 225 -22.28 -4.53 -8.75
N VAL A 226 -23.19 -5.32 -8.16
CA VAL A 226 -23.99 -4.87 -7.01
C VAL A 226 -23.26 -5.20 -5.73
N SER A 227 -23.20 -4.23 -4.81
CA SER A 227 -22.58 -4.39 -3.51
C SER A 227 -23.62 -4.49 -2.40
N THR A 228 -24.72 -3.75 -2.50
CA THR A 228 -25.75 -3.73 -1.44
C THR A 228 -27.15 -3.57 -2.02
N ILE A 229 -28.08 -4.31 -1.44
CA ILE A 229 -29.51 -4.23 -1.73
C ILE A 229 -30.24 -3.87 -0.43
N TYR A 230 -30.99 -2.76 -0.46
CA TYR A 230 -31.79 -2.27 0.64
C TYR A 230 -33.28 -2.52 0.36
N PHE A 231 -33.95 -3.21 1.28
CA PHE A 231 -35.39 -3.47 1.25
C PHE A 231 -36.14 -2.37 1.98
N PHE A 232 -37.10 -1.74 1.29
CA PHE A 232 -38.04 -0.81 1.90
C PHE A 232 -39.32 -1.55 2.28
N PRO A 233 -39.81 -1.45 3.53
CA PRO A 233 -41.14 -1.94 3.82
C PRO A 233 -42.17 -0.95 3.27
N LEU A 234 -43.18 -1.46 2.58
CA LEU A 234 -44.53 -0.93 2.76
C LEU A 234 -45.46 -1.94 3.44
N SER A 235 -45.11 -3.23 3.56
CA SER A 235 -45.80 -4.21 4.42
C SER A 235 -44.97 -5.50 4.52
N LEU A 236 -43.97 -5.57 5.41
CA LEU A 236 -43.47 -6.88 5.85
C LEU A 236 -44.23 -7.25 7.12
N THR A 237 -45.48 -7.68 6.95
CA THR A 237 -46.22 -8.40 7.99
C THR A 237 -45.88 -9.87 7.83
N THR A 238 -44.67 -10.25 8.19
CA THR A 238 -44.36 -11.64 8.50
C THR A 238 -43.56 -11.61 9.78
N ASP A 239 -44.25 -12.03 10.85
CA ASP A 239 -43.67 -12.28 12.15
C ASP A 239 -42.44 -13.20 12.06
N PRO A 240 -41.52 -13.13 13.03
CA PRO A 240 -40.35 -14.01 13.06
C PRO A 240 -40.80 -15.46 13.18
N ILE A 241 -40.27 -16.36 12.35
CA ILE A 241 -40.32 -17.79 12.63
C ILE A 241 -39.38 -18.03 13.82
N GLU A 242 -39.95 -18.20 15.01
CA GLU A 242 -39.27 -18.84 16.13
C GLU A 242 -38.74 -20.20 15.67
N ALA A 243 -37.48 -20.46 15.95
CA ALA A 243 -36.90 -21.78 15.79
C ALA A 243 -37.71 -22.77 16.62
N SER A 244 -38.40 -23.69 15.95
CA SER A 244 -39.10 -24.79 16.61
C SER A 244 -38.08 -25.63 17.38
N SER A 245 -38.05 -25.43 18.69
CA SER A 245 -37.43 -26.33 19.65
C SER A 245 -38.23 -27.63 19.64
N SER A 246 -37.74 -28.64 18.92
CA SER A 246 -38.27 -30.00 18.94
C SER A 246 -38.24 -30.55 20.37
N ALA A 247 -39.40 -30.61 21.00
CA ALA A 247 -39.62 -31.32 22.25
C ALA A 247 -39.46 -32.83 22.00
N ALA A 248 -38.38 -33.42 22.52
CA ALA A 248 -38.22 -34.87 22.59
C ALA A 248 -39.02 -35.38 23.81
N THR A 249 -40.06 -36.18 23.56
CA THR A 249 -40.74 -36.99 24.59
C THR A 249 -39.93 -38.28 24.80
N PRO A 250 -39.52 -38.63 26.03
CA PRO A 250 -39.03 -39.98 26.29
C PRO A 250 -40.22 -40.94 26.41
N VAL A 251 -40.25 -41.94 25.53
CA VAL A 251 -41.09 -43.13 25.64
C VAL A 251 -40.56 -43.98 26.80
N SER A 252 -41.40 -44.27 27.79
CA SER A 252 -41.12 -45.30 28.79
C SER A 252 -41.35 -46.68 28.18
N SER A 253 -40.35 -47.56 28.27
CA SER A 253 -40.50 -48.99 28.04
C SER A 253 -40.56 -49.74 29.36
N ASP A 254 -41.43 -50.75 29.39
CA ASP A 254 -41.73 -51.72 30.48
C ASP A 254 -40.53 -52.24 31.28
#